data_AF-A0A7C0XPV5-F1
#
_entry.id   AF-A0A7C0XPV5-F1
#
_cell.length_a   1.000
_cell.length_b   1.000
_cell.length_c   1.000
_cell.angle_alpha   90.00
_cell.angle_beta   90.00
_cell.angle_gamma   90.00
#
_symmetry.space_group_name_H-M   'P 1'
#
loop_
_entity.id
_entity.type
_entity.pdbx_description
1 polymer ?
#
loop_
_entity_poly.entity_id
_entity_poly.type
_entity_poly.pdbx_seq_one_letter_code
_entity_poly.pdbx_strand_id
1 'polypeptide(L)'
;MSAWLNFFLLAGEIRAVTLLGGLIAIIAGLVNVKDFFFFKKGISLTIPEEKKPELFKRMRSLVRSTDLCSVLFGTVILAVAANSYEFLCTTIFPLIYTRVLTLSKLPVLEYYMYLALYNLVYVLPLFAIVLFFVITFGSRKLTEEEGRILKLVSGLMMFNLGLALVFFPEIMTNFLYAIGLIILALIVAFIIILLTKILKGGGNEG
;
A
#
# COMPACT_ATOMS: atom_id res chain seq x y z
N MET A 1 -5.16 -15.50 8.79
CA MET A 1 -6.47 -15.43 8.11
C MET A 1 -7.63 -15.95 8.97
N SER A 2 -7.51 -17.12 9.61
CA SER A 2 -8.56 -17.72 10.48
C SER A 2 -8.87 -16.94 11.77
N ALA A 3 -7.87 -16.41 12.48
CA ALA A 3 -8.08 -15.60 13.68
C ALA A 3 -8.80 -14.26 13.39
N TRP A 4 -8.47 -13.64 12.25
CA TRP A 4 -9.08 -12.39 11.79
C TRP A 4 -10.52 -12.59 11.31
N LEU A 5 -10.82 -13.70 10.62
CA LEU A 5 -12.19 -14.07 10.22
C LEU A 5 -13.15 -14.14 11.43
N ASN A 6 -12.69 -14.75 12.53
CA ASN A 6 -13.48 -14.81 13.77
C ASN A 6 -13.68 -13.42 14.40
N PHE A 7 -12.65 -12.56 14.34
CA PHE A 7 -12.78 -11.18 14.80
C PHE A 7 -13.74 -10.34 13.94
N PHE A 8 -13.73 -10.49 12.61
CA PHE A 8 -14.67 -9.81 11.72
C PHE A 8 -16.12 -10.29 11.87
N LEU A 9 -16.31 -11.59 12.12
CA LEU A 9 -17.63 -12.16 12.41
C LEU A 9 -18.17 -11.66 13.76
N LEU A 10 -17.31 -11.45 14.76
CA LEU A 10 -17.68 -10.82 16.04
C LEU A 10 -17.88 -9.30 15.91
N ALA A 11 -17.12 -8.63 15.05
CA ALA A 11 -17.13 -7.17 14.94
C ALA A 11 -18.36 -6.61 14.23
N GLY A 12 -19.12 -7.41 13.46
CA GLY A 12 -20.45 -7.06 12.92
C GLY A 12 -20.55 -5.84 11.97
N GLU A 13 -19.51 -5.01 11.90
CA GLU A 13 -19.48 -3.71 11.24
C GLU A 13 -18.39 -3.66 10.16
N ILE A 14 -18.47 -4.59 9.21
CA ILE A 14 -17.62 -4.59 8.01
C ILE A 14 -17.66 -3.22 7.32
N ARG A 15 -18.83 -2.55 7.33
CA ARG A 15 -19.01 -1.20 6.79
C ARG A 15 -18.18 -0.13 7.50
N ALA A 16 -18.10 -0.13 8.82
CA ALA A 16 -17.33 0.87 9.56
C ALA A 16 -15.83 0.73 9.31
N VAL A 17 -15.33 -0.51 9.24
CA VAL A 17 -13.93 -0.78 8.93
C VAL A 17 -13.58 -0.37 7.49
N THR A 18 -14.45 -0.66 6.52
CA THR A 18 -14.25 -0.23 5.13
C THR A 18 -14.27 1.30 5.00
N LEU A 19 -15.19 1.98 5.70
CA LEU A 19 -15.32 3.44 5.64
C LEU A 19 -14.14 4.15 6.31
N LEU A 20 -13.69 3.66 7.48
CA LEU A 20 -12.48 4.15 8.13
C LEU A 20 -11.24 3.92 7.26
N GLY A 21 -11.09 2.74 6.66
CA GLY A 21 -9.99 2.43 5.76
C GLY A 21 -9.98 3.32 4.52
N GLY A 22 -11.15 3.53 3.90
CA GLY A 22 -11.31 4.42 2.75
C GLY A 22 -10.96 5.88 3.08
N LEU A 23 -11.40 6.41 4.22
CA LEU A 23 -11.04 7.75 4.68
C LEU A 23 -9.53 7.89 4.91
N ILE A 24 -8.90 6.93 5.57
CA ILE A 24 -7.44 6.92 5.77
C ILE A 24 -6.71 6.90 4.42
N ALA A 25 -7.18 6.08 3.46
CA ALA A 25 -6.60 6.01 2.12
C ALA A 25 -6.74 7.32 1.34
N ILE A 26 -7.89 8.01 1.44
CA ILE A 26 -8.10 9.33 0.82
C ILE A 26 -7.14 10.35 1.42
N ILE A 27 -7.03 10.43 2.75
CA ILE A 27 -6.15 11.39 3.44
C ILE A 27 -4.68 11.11 3.07
N ALA A 28 -4.24 9.85 3.15
CA ALA A 28 -2.89 9.46 2.77
C ALA A 28 -2.60 9.72 1.28
N GLY A 29 -3.58 9.45 0.41
CA GLY A 29 -3.50 9.72 -1.03
C GLY A 29 -3.34 11.21 -1.32
N LEU A 30 -4.15 12.07 -0.69
CA LEU A 30 -4.05 13.53 -0.82
C LEU A 30 -2.70 14.06 -0.34
N VAL A 31 -2.18 13.55 0.78
CA VAL A 31 -0.85 13.93 1.27
C VAL A 31 0.25 13.51 0.29
N ASN A 32 0.17 12.31 -0.28
CA ASN A 32 1.13 11.81 -1.27
C ASN A 32 1.08 12.60 -2.60
N VAL A 33 -0.11 12.98 -3.06
CA VAL A 33 -0.27 13.83 -4.26
C VAL A 33 0.24 15.25 -3.99
N LYS A 34 -0.07 15.84 -2.82
CA LYS A 34 0.46 17.14 -2.40
C LYS A 34 2.00 17.13 -2.35
N ASP A 35 2.59 16.05 -1.81
CA ASP A 35 4.04 15.89 -1.70
C ASP A 35 4.74 15.93 -3.06
N PHE A 36 4.08 15.52 -4.15
CA PHE A 36 4.62 15.62 -5.50
C PHE A 36 4.75 17.08 -5.98
N PHE A 37 3.69 17.89 -5.79
CA PHE A 37 3.66 19.28 -6.25
C PHE A 37 4.41 20.25 -5.32
N PHE A 38 4.32 20.04 -4.00
CA PHE A 38 4.91 20.90 -2.98
C PHE A 38 5.87 20.12 -2.08
N PHE A 39 6.92 19.58 -2.69
CA PHE A 39 7.94 18.80 -1.98
C PHE A 39 8.49 19.57 -0.77
N LYS A 40 8.40 18.96 0.42
CA LYS A 40 8.86 19.50 1.72
C LYS A 40 8.15 20.77 2.24
N LYS A 41 6.98 21.19 1.70
CA LYS A 41 6.17 22.29 2.29
C LYS A 41 4.97 21.77 3.09
N GLY A 42 5.09 21.82 4.43
CA GLY A 42 4.02 21.48 5.39
C GLY A 42 3.98 20.00 5.78
N ILE A 43 2.78 19.45 6.06
CA ILE A 43 2.56 18.02 6.37
C ILE A 43 2.99 17.20 5.14
N SER A 44 4.11 16.49 5.27
CA SER A 44 4.69 15.63 4.25
C SER A 44 5.00 14.28 4.88
N LEU A 45 4.67 13.19 4.19
CA LEU A 45 5.10 11.83 4.59
C LEU A 45 6.54 11.56 4.15
N THR A 46 7.28 12.60 3.72
CA THR A 46 8.72 12.52 3.46
C THR A 46 9.46 12.70 4.77
N ILE A 47 10.38 11.78 5.08
CA ILE A 47 11.30 11.93 6.21
C ILE A 47 12.07 13.26 6.02
N PRO A 48 11.92 14.25 6.92
CA PRO A 48 12.57 15.55 6.77
C PRO A 48 14.10 15.40 6.76
N GLU A 49 14.78 16.10 5.85
CA GLU A 49 16.25 16.06 5.67
C GLU A 49 17.00 16.29 6.98
N GLU A 50 16.48 17.16 7.84
CA GLU A 50 17.08 17.50 9.14
C GLU A 50 17.10 16.31 10.11
N LYS A 51 16.12 15.40 10.04
CA LYS A 51 16.07 14.20 10.88
C LYS A 51 16.65 12.96 10.20
N LYS A 52 16.89 12.97 8.88
CA LYS A 52 17.54 11.85 8.17
C LYS A 52 18.88 11.43 8.81
N PRO A 53 19.85 12.32 9.09
CA PRO A 53 21.12 11.88 9.67
C PRO A 53 20.95 11.32 11.08
N GLU A 54 20.05 11.88 11.90
CA GLU A 54 19.77 11.35 13.25
C GLU A 54 19.04 10.00 13.18
N LEU A 55 18.10 9.83 12.24
CA LEU A 55 17.38 8.58 12.00
C LEU A 55 18.30 7.49 11.44
N PHE A 56 19.18 7.83 10.49
CA PHE A 56 20.21 6.92 9.97
C PHE A 56 21.26 6.59 11.03
N LYS A 57 21.59 7.53 11.91
CA LYS A 57 22.50 7.31 13.05
C LYS A 57 21.83 6.42 14.11
N ARG A 58 20.53 6.57 14.37
CA ARG A 58 19.73 5.66 15.22
C ARG A 58 19.54 4.29 14.58
N MET A 59 19.24 4.19 13.29
CA MET A 59 19.15 2.91 12.55
C MET A 59 20.50 2.20 12.54
N ARG A 60 21.59 2.92 12.26
CA ARG A 60 22.95 2.35 12.28
C ARG A 60 23.37 2.01 13.71
N SER A 61 22.95 2.78 14.70
CA SER A 61 23.11 2.43 16.12
C SER A 61 22.35 1.16 16.41
N LEU A 62 21.06 1.03 16.08
CA LEU A 62 20.23 -0.16 16.27
C LEU A 62 20.78 -1.40 15.56
N VAL A 63 21.41 -1.24 14.40
CA VAL A 63 22.06 -2.33 13.66
C VAL A 63 23.44 -2.68 14.24
N ARG A 64 24.11 -1.73 14.91
CA ARG A 64 25.47 -1.89 15.45
C ARG A 64 25.51 -2.18 16.95
N SER A 65 24.47 -1.78 17.69
CA SER A 65 24.13 -2.23 19.03
C SER A 65 23.36 -3.53 18.84
N THR A 66 23.98 -4.63 19.22
CA THR A 66 23.55 -6.02 19.07
C THR A 66 22.25 -6.37 19.81
N ASP A 67 21.33 -5.43 20.01
CA ASP A 67 20.05 -5.65 20.66
C ASP A 67 19.04 -6.13 19.63
N LEU A 68 19.11 -7.42 19.32
CA LEU A 68 18.15 -8.14 18.49
C LEU A 68 16.71 -7.78 18.86
N CYS A 69 16.43 -7.55 20.15
CA CYS A 69 15.12 -7.18 20.68
C CYS A 69 14.60 -5.85 20.11
N SER A 70 15.45 -4.82 20.00
CA SER A 70 15.06 -3.50 19.46
C SER A 70 14.79 -3.54 17.96
N VAL A 71 15.59 -4.31 17.22
CA VAL A 71 15.37 -4.55 15.78
C VAL A 71 14.10 -5.37 15.55
N LEU A 72 13.87 -6.41 16.38
CA LEU A 72 12.66 -7.22 16.33
C LEU A 72 11.42 -6.36 16.58
N PHE A 73 11.45 -5.54 17.63
CA PHE A 73 10.32 -4.69 18.01
C PHE A 73 10.00 -3.65 16.93
N GLY A 74 11.02 -2.99 16.38
CA GLY A 74 10.85 -2.07 15.26
C GLY A 74 10.29 -2.75 14.01
N THR A 75 10.77 -3.96 13.69
CA THR A 75 10.27 -4.76 12.56
C THR A 75 8.83 -5.20 12.79
N VAL A 76 8.46 -5.63 14.00
CA VAL A 76 7.09 -6.03 14.34
C VAL A 76 6.13 -4.85 14.20
N ILE A 77 6.47 -3.68 14.74
CA ILE A 77 5.61 -2.48 14.61
C ILE A 77 5.45 -2.12 13.14
N LEU A 78 6.54 -2.11 12.37
CA LEU A 78 6.50 -1.74 10.96
C LEU A 78 5.71 -2.77 10.14
N ALA A 79 5.86 -4.06 10.45
CA ALA A 79 5.07 -5.14 9.87
C ALA A 79 3.59 -4.99 10.22
N VAL A 80 3.23 -4.73 11.48
CA VAL A 80 1.83 -4.53 11.90
C VAL A 80 1.22 -3.33 11.19
N ALA A 81 1.94 -2.20 11.11
CA ALA A 81 1.47 -1.00 10.44
C ALA A 81 1.28 -1.22 8.93
N ALA A 82 2.27 -1.81 8.25
CA ALA A 82 2.21 -2.10 6.83
C ALA A 82 1.10 -3.10 6.49
N ASN A 83 1.00 -4.19 7.26
CA ASN A 83 -0.04 -5.20 7.06
C ASN A 83 -1.43 -4.62 7.33
N SER A 84 -1.61 -3.78 8.36
CA SER A 84 -2.90 -3.13 8.61
C SER A 84 -3.34 -2.26 7.43
N TYR A 85 -2.39 -1.56 6.82
CA TYR A 85 -2.63 -0.73 5.64
C TYR A 85 -2.99 -1.56 4.40
N GLU A 86 -2.17 -2.57 4.07
CA GLU A 86 -2.44 -3.49 2.94
C GLU A 86 -3.77 -4.23 3.14
N PHE A 87 -4.05 -4.61 4.37
CA PHE A 87 -5.25 -5.33 4.74
C PHE A 87 -6.49 -4.50 4.42
N LEU A 88 -6.60 -3.25 4.88
CA LEU A 88 -7.76 -2.38 4.58
C LEU A 88 -8.04 -2.23 3.08
N CYS A 89 -6.98 -2.18 2.26
CA CYS A 89 -7.08 -1.99 0.81
C CYS A 89 -7.32 -3.30 0.02
N THR A 90 -7.02 -4.47 0.59
CA THR A 90 -7.07 -5.78 -0.09
C THR A 90 -8.16 -6.71 0.46
N THR A 91 -8.72 -6.39 1.63
CA THR A 91 -9.66 -7.23 2.40
C THR A 91 -10.88 -7.70 1.60
N ILE A 92 -11.28 -6.98 0.55
CA ILE A 92 -12.40 -7.37 -0.34
C ILE A 92 -12.18 -8.77 -0.97
N PHE A 93 -10.95 -9.11 -1.37
CA PHE A 93 -10.68 -10.37 -2.07
C PHE A 93 -10.77 -11.61 -1.15
N PRO A 94 -10.09 -11.63 0.02
CA PRO A 94 -10.32 -12.64 1.06
C PRO A 94 -11.78 -12.83 1.43
N LEU A 95 -12.57 -11.76 1.53
CA LEU A 95 -13.96 -11.81 1.95
C LEU A 95 -14.88 -12.46 0.92
N ILE A 96 -14.69 -12.15 -0.36
CA ILE A 96 -15.43 -12.82 -1.45
C ILE A 96 -15.05 -14.31 -1.48
N TYR A 97 -13.76 -14.62 -1.37
CA TYR A 97 -13.27 -16.00 -1.41
C TYR A 97 -13.84 -16.85 -0.25
N THR A 98 -13.77 -16.34 0.98
CA THR A 98 -14.29 -17.05 2.15
C THR A 98 -15.81 -17.16 2.10
N ARG A 99 -16.51 -16.12 1.61
CA ARG A 99 -17.97 -16.17 1.41
C ARG A 99 -18.37 -17.26 0.42
N VAL A 100 -17.69 -17.38 -0.72
CA VAL A 100 -17.92 -18.47 -1.69
C VAL A 100 -17.66 -19.82 -1.05
N LEU A 101 -16.57 -19.98 -0.29
CA LEU A 101 -16.23 -21.23 0.38
C LEU A 101 -17.27 -21.64 1.46
N THR A 102 -17.81 -20.67 2.21
CA THR A 102 -18.86 -20.92 3.21
C THR A 102 -20.21 -21.28 2.58
N LEU A 103 -20.54 -20.70 1.41
CA LEU A 103 -21.77 -21.01 0.68
C LEU A 103 -21.73 -22.40 0.04
N SER A 104 -20.53 -22.88 -0.33
CA SER A 104 -20.32 -24.22 -0.89
C SER A 104 -20.46 -25.38 0.11
N LYS A 105 -20.69 -25.10 1.42
CA LYS A 105 -20.86 -26.12 2.49
C LYS A 105 -19.83 -27.26 2.44
N LEU A 106 -18.56 -26.92 2.21
CA LEU A 106 -17.48 -27.89 2.08
C LEU A 106 -17.12 -28.55 3.43
N PRO A 107 -16.64 -29.80 3.44
CA PRO A 107 -16.07 -30.41 4.63
C PRO A 107 -14.87 -29.61 5.15
N VAL A 108 -14.67 -29.60 6.47
CA VAL A 108 -13.70 -28.74 7.17
C VAL A 108 -12.28 -28.87 6.62
N LEU A 109 -11.87 -30.08 6.20
CA LEU A 109 -10.55 -30.33 5.65
C LEU A 109 -10.33 -29.63 4.30
N GLU A 110 -11.30 -29.70 3.39
CA GLU A 110 -11.23 -29.04 2.08
C GLU A 110 -11.26 -27.52 2.23
N TYR A 111 -12.06 -27.00 3.16
CA TYR A 111 -12.09 -25.57 3.49
C TYR A 111 -10.69 -25.04 3.85
N TYR A 112 -9.95 -25.75 4.72
CA TYR A 112 -8.60 -25.34 5.11
C TYR A 112 -7.57 -25.55 3.99
N MET A 113 -7.69 -26.59 3.15
CA MET A 113 -6.81 -26.77 1.99
C MET A 113 -6.95 -25.64 0.98
N TYR A 114 -8.19 -25.26 0.64
CA TYR A 114 -8.46 -24.14 -0.25
C TYR A 114 -7.94 -22.81 0.33
N LEU A 115 -8.10 -22.59 1.63
CA LEU A 115 -7.53 -21.43 2.30
C LEU A 115 -6.00 -21.41 2.26
N ALA A 116 -5.34 -22.55 2.42
CA ALA A 116 -3.89 -22.67 2.30
C ALA A 116 -3.40 -22.40 0.86
N LEU A 117 -4.11 -22.95 -0.14
CA LEU A 117 -3.85 -22.70 -1.55
C LEU A 117 -3.93 -21.20 -1.89
N TYR A 118 -4.96 -20.51 -1.40
CA TYR A 118 -5.10 -19.07 -1.57
C TYR A 118 -3.91 -18.30 -1.00
N ASN A 119 -3.45 -18.64 0.21
CA ASN A 119 -2.28 -18.00 0.82
C ASN A 119 -1.00 -18.25 0.01
N LEU A 120 -0.82 -19.45 -0.53
CA LEU A 120 0.35 -19.78 -1.34
C LEU A 120 0.39 -18.94 -2.63
N VAL A 121 -0.74 -18.82 -3.33
CA VAL A 121 -0.86 -17.99 -4.53
C VAL A 121 -0.64 -16.51 -4.22
N TYR A 122 -1.05 -16.03 -3.04
CA TYR A 122 -0.83 -14.66 -2.61
C TYR A 122 0.65 -14.37 -2.27
N VAL A 123 1.34 -15.28 -1.59
CA VAL A 123 2.72 -15.08 -1.13
C VAL A 123 3.74 -15.16 -2.28
N LEU A 124 3.51 -16.02 -3.28
CA LEU A 124 4.41 -16.20 -4.43
C LEU A 124 4.80 -14.87 -5.15
N PRO A 125 3.86 -14.02 -5.59
CA PRO A 125 4.19 -12.77 -6.26
C PRO A 125 4.90 -11.78 -5.33
N LEU A 126 4.50 -11.69 -4.06
CA LEU A 126 5.18 -10.86 -3.06
C LEU A 126 6.64 -11.29 -2.90
N PHE A 127 6.88 -12.60 -2.78
CA PHE A 127 8.22 -13.16 -2.69
C PHE A 127 9.05 -12.88 -3.94
N ALA A 128 8.45 -13.02 -5.13
CA ALA A 128 9.11 -12.70 -6.40
C ALA A 128 9.51 -11.22 -6.50
N ILE A 129 8.62 -10.29 -6.08
CA ILE A 129 8.92 -8.86 -6.05
C ILE A 129 10.09 -8.58 -5.10
N VAL A 130 10.06 -9.12 -3.89
CA VAL A 130 11.13 -8.94 -2.90
C VAL A 130 12.45 -9.49 -3.44
N LEU A 131 12.44 -10.69 -4.03
CA LEU A 131 13.64 -11.31 -4.60
C LEU A 131 14.21 -10.47 -5.75
N PHE A 132 13.34 -9.99 -6.65
CA PHE A 132 13.72 -9.09 -7.74
C PHE A 132 14.36 -7.80 -7.21
N PHE A 133 13.75 -7.18 -6.20
CA PHE A 133 14.33 -6.00 -5.55
C PHE A 133 15.67 -6.28 -4.89
N VAL A 134 15.82 -7.38 -4.16
CA VAL A 134 17.11 -7.72 -3.52
C VAL A 134 18.21 -7.93 -4.55
N ILE A 135 17.90 -8.56 -5.68
CA ILE A 135 18.86 -8.82 -6.77
C ILE A 135 19.18 -7.55 -7.55
N THR A 136 18.18 -6.73 -7.90
CA THR A 136 18.34 -5.55 -8.77
C THR A 136 18.76 -4.28 -8.03
N PHE A 137 18.32 -4.08 -6.79
CA PHE A 137 18.43 -2.80 -6.06
C PHE A 137 19.56 -2.74 -5.02
N GLY A 138 20.42 -3.77 -4.93
CA GLY A 138 21.48 -3.88 -3.91
C GLY A 138 22.46 -2.70 -3.80
N SER A 139 22.48 -1.74 -4.74
CA SER A 139 23.32 -0.53 -4.65
C SER A 139 22.73 0.75 -5.28
N ARG A 140 21.53 0.72 -5.90
CA ARG A 140 20.91 1.94 -6.45
C ARG A 140 20.05 2.62 -5.39
N LYS A 141 20.45 3.81 -4.95
CA LYS A 141 19.60 4.67 -4.14
C LYS A 141 18.59 5.36 -5.06
N LEU A 142 17.31 5.23 -4.76
CA LEU A 142 16.23 6.01 -5.42
C LEU A 142 16.59 7.49 -5.39
N THR A 143 16.61 8.12 -6.56
CA THR A 143 16.84 9.56 -6.66
C THR A 143 15.64 10.34 -6.13
N GLU A 144 15.82 11.61 -5.73
CA GLU A 144 14.69 12.43 -5.25
C GLU A 144 13.57 12.56 -6.31
N GLU A 145 13.91 12.58 -7.60
CA GLU A 145 12.92 12.63 -8.68
C GLU A 145 12.13 11.33 -8.83
N GLU A 146 12.80 10.16 -8.80
CA GLU A 146 12.13 8.85 -8.81
C GLU A 146 11.22 8.66 -7.59
N GLY A 147 11.67 9.09 -6.41
CA GLY A 147 10.87 9.05 -5.19
C GLY A 147 9.62 9.93 -5.26
N ARG A 148 9.69 11.10 -5.91
CA ARG A 148 8.51 11.97 -6.16
C ARG A 148 7.52 11.29 -7.08
N ILE A 149 7.99 10.71 -8.19
CA ILE A 149 7.13 9.98 -9.13
C ILE A 149 6.41 8.83 -8.42
N LEU A 150 7.14 8.06 -7.61
CA LEU A 150 6.58 6.93 -6.86
C LEU A 150 5.49 7.38 -5.87
N LYS A 151 5.66 8.53 -5.22
CA LYS A 151 4.64 9.14 -4.35
C LYS A 151 3.40 9.60 -5.11
N LEU A 152 3.56 10.18 -6.30
CA LEU A 152 2.42 10.60 -7.11
C LEU A 152 1.60 9.38 -7.55
N VAL A 153 2.27 8.35 -8.06
CA VAL A 153 1.61 7.12 -8.52
C VAL A 153 0.89 6.43 -7.36
N SER A 154 1.57 6.21 -6.23
CA SER A 154 0.94 5.57 -5.07
C SER A 154 -0.19 6.43 -4.49
N GLY A 155 0.00 7.75 -4.40
CA GLY A 155 -1.02 8.68 -3.91
C GLY A 155 -2.28 8.69 -4.76
N LEU A 156 -2.15 8.72 -6.09
CA LEU A 156 -3.29 8.64 -7.01
C LEU A 156 -4.01 7.29 -6.90
N MET A 157 -3.27 6.19 -6.79
CA MET A 157 -3.87 4.87 -6.59
C MET A 157 -4.66 4.82 -5.27
N MET A 158 -4.05 5.24 -4.17
CA MET A 158 -4.69 5.26 -2.84
C MET A 158 -5.92 6.16 -2.80
N PHE A 159 -5.85 7.34 -3.42
CA PHE A 159 -6.95 8.28 -3.48
C PHE A 159 -8.13 7.74 -4.29
N ASN A 160 -7.88 7.22 -5.50
CA ASN A 160 -8.95 6.68 -6.35
C ASN A 160 -9.62 5.46 -5.71
N LEU A 161 -8.83 4.54 -5.14
CA LEU A 161 -9.36 3.37 -4.46
C LEU A 161 -10.13 3.76 -3.19
N GLY A 162 -9.59 4.67 -2.37
CA GLY A 162 -10.27 5.17 -1.18
C GLY A 162 -11.59 5.86 -1.49
N LEU A 163 -11.64 6.68 -2.55
CA LEU A 163 -12.86 7.35 -3.00
C LEU A 163 -13.91 6.32 -3.45
N ALA A 164 -13.51 5.33 -4.24
CA ALA A 164 -14.41 4.28 -4.68
C ALA A 164 -14.94 3.43 -3.51
N LEU A 165 -14.11 3.15 -2.49
CA LEU A 165 -14.55 2.43 -1.27
C LEU A 165 -15.58 3.23 -0.46
N VAL A 166 -15.44 4.56 -0.35
CA VAL A 166 -16.33 5.40 0.47
C VAL A 166 -17.66 5.69 -0.24
N PHE A 167 -17.61 6.03 -1.53
CA PHE A 167 -18.80 6.45 -2.27
C PHE A 167 -19.56 5.29 -2.91
N PHE A 168 -18.85 4.24 -3.36
CA PHE A 168 -19.45 3.16 -4.13
C PHE A 168 -18.83 1.78 -3.83
N PRO A 169 -18.97 1.27 -2.59
CA PRO A 169 -18.38 0.00 -2.20
C PRO A 169 -18.88 -1.20 -3.04
N GLU A 170 -20.09 -1.13 -3.59
CA GLU A 170 -20.67 -2.21 -4.39
C GLU A 170 -20.02 -2.36 -5.77
N ILE A 171 -19.50 -1.27 -6.34
CA ILE A 171 -18.89 -1.27 -7.68
C ILE A 171 -17.52 -1.97 -7.67
N MET A 172 -16.85 -2.00 -6.51
CA MET A 172 -15.60 -2.73 -6.29
C MET A 172 -15.72 -4.25 -6.33
N THR A 173 -16.94 -4.79 -6.31
CA THR A 173 -17.17 -6.23 -6.51
C THR A 173 -16.81 -6.66 -7.94
N ASN A 174 -16.89 -5.74 -8.90
CA ASN A 174 -16.55 -5.99 -10.28
C ASN A 174 -15.05 -5.77 -10.53
N PHE A 175 -14.33 -6.86 -10.80
CA PHE A 175 -12.90 -6.84 -11.07
C PHE A 175 -12.49 -5.88 -12.22
N LEU A 176 -13.35 -5.72 -13.23
CA LEU A 176 -13.11 -4.80 -14.35
C LEU A 176 -13.02 -3.33 -13.89
N TYR A 177 -13.83 -2.91 -12.92
CA TYR A 177 -13.79 -1.54 -12.41
C TYR A 177 -12.52 -1.28 -11.59
N ALA A 178 -12.07 -2.28 -10.82
CA ALA A 178 -10.80 -2.18 -10.08
C ALA A 178 -9.61 -2.02 -11.05
N ILE A 179 -9.55 -2.82 -12.12
CA ILE A 179 -8.53 -2.66 -13.16
C ILE A 179 -8.65 -1.29 -13.83
N GLY A 180 -9.87 -0.87 -14.19
CA GLY A 180 -10.11 0.43 -14.81
C GLY A 180 -9.61 1.60 -13.98
N LEU A 181 -9.83 1.58 -12.66
CA LEU A 181 -9.34 2.60 -11.73
C LEU A 181 -7.81 2.63 -11.63
N ILE A 182 -7.16 1.46 -11.63
CA ILE A 182 -5.69 1.36 -11.62
C ILE A 182 -5.12 1.93 -12.92
N ILE A 183 -5.68 1.55 -14.08
CA ILE A 183 -5.24 2.06 -15.39
C ILE A 183 -5.45 3.57 -15.45
N LEU A 184 -6.61 4.06 -15.02
CA LEU A 184 -6.90 5.50 -14.97
C LEU A 184 -5.88 6.24 -14.09
N ALA A 185 -5.58 5.73 -12.90
CA ALA A 185 -4.60 6.33 -12.01
C ALA A 185 -3.20 6.39 -12.65
N LEU A 186 -2.79 5.34 -13.36
CA LEU A 186 -1.51 5.30 -14.08
C LEU A 186 -1.48 6.29 -15.26
N ILE A 187 -2.56 6.39 -16.04
CA ILE A 187 -2.68 7.34 -17.16
C ILE A 187 -2.62 8.78 -16.62
N VAL A 188 -3.38 9.09 -15.57
CA VAL A 188 -3.39 10.41 -14.94
C VAL A 188 -2.00 10.75 -14.40
N ALA A 189 -1.34 9.81 -13.70
CA ALA A 189 0.02 10.00 -13.23
C ALA A 189 0.98 10.27 -14.40
N PHE A 190 0.88 9.50 -15.48
CA PHE A 190 1.71 9.67 -16.68
C PHE A 190 1.51 11.04 -17.34
N ILE A 191 0.26 11.49 -17.51
CA ILE A 191 -0.07 12.81 -18.06
C ILE A 191 0.51 13.92 -17.17
N ILE A 192 0.36 13.82 -15.84
CA ILE A 192 0.90 14.80 -14.90
C ILE A 192 2.43 14.85 -15.00
N ILE A 193 3.10 13.70 -15.08
CA ILE A 193 4.56 13.63 -15.24
C ILE A 193 4.99 14.26 -16.57
N LEU A 194 4.27 13.96 -17.66
CA LEU A 194 4.56 14.51 -18.98
C LEU A 194 4.39 16.04 -19.01
N LEU A 195 3.28 16.56 -18.48
CA LEU A 195 3.04 18.00 -18.35
C LEU A 195 4.10 18.68 -17.49
N THR A 196 4.47 18.08 -16.36
CA THR A 196 5.52 18.62 -15.48
C THR A 196 6.87 18.68 -16.21
N LYS A 197 7.18 17.67 -17.02
CA LYS A 197 8.42 17.61 -17.81
C LYS A 197 8.41 18.63 -18.96
N ILE A 198 7.27 18.82 -19.62
CA ILE A 198 7.10 19.82 -20.70
C ILE A 198 7.22 21.25 -20.14
N LEU A 199 6.55 21.55 -19.03
CA LEU A 199 6.61 22.87 -18.39
C LEU A 199 8.00 23.22 -17.87
N LYS A 200 8.76 22.22 -17.39
CA LYS A 200 10.15 22.42 -16.90
C LYS A 200 11.17 22.44 -18.05
N GLY A 201 10.87 21.77 -19.17
CA GLY A 201 11.69 21.76 -20.39
C GLY A 201 11.56 23.00 -21.26
N GLY A 202 10.41 23.70 -21.23
CA GLY A 202 10.19 24.96 -21.95
C GLY A 202 10.78 26.21 -21.27
N GLY A 203 11.46 26.07 -20.12
CA GLY A 203 12.06 27.17 -19.37
C GLY A 203 13.56 27.37 -19.56
N ASN A 204 14.18 26.70 -20.54
CA ASN A 204 15.63 26.77 -20.80
C ASN A 204 15.98 27.29 -22.22
N GLU A 205 15.08 28.08 -22.82
CA GLU A 205 15.31 28.83 -24.06
C GLU A 205 14.93 30.31 -23.89
N GLY A 206 15.49 30.96 -22.87
CA GLY A 206 15.37 32.41 -22.65
C GLY A 206 16.70 33.01 -22.24
#